data_AF-A0A3D2TP23-F1
#
_entry.id   AF-A0A3D2TP23-F1
#
_cell.length_a   1.000
_cell.length_b   1.000
_cell.length_c   1.000
_cell.angle_alpha   90.00
_cell.angle_beta   90.00
_cell.angle_gamma   90.00
#
_symmetry.space_group_name_H-M   'P 1'
#
loop_
_entity.id
_entity.type
_entity.pdbx_description
1 polymer ?
#
loop_
_entity_poly.entity_id
_entity_poly.type
_entity_poly.pdbx_seq_one_letter_code
_entity_poly.pdbx_strand_id
1 'polypeptide(L)'
;LLVESTITEQEKWIDTFEEGLPALTNFILPGGSQSGALLHLARTVCRRAEREIVALSQTAPVREIVLKYVNRLSDLLFMMARVANAGMGVDDVLWKKPEKRKSPDS
;
A
#
# COMPACT_ATOMS: atom_id res chain seq x y z
N LEU A 1 1.98 0.28 24.56
CA LEU A 1 1.69 1.60 23.96
C LEU A 1 2.53 1.76 22.71
N LEU A 2 2.04 2.45 21.66
CA LEU A 2 2.84 2.71 20.46
C LEU A 2 4.11 3.49 20.81
N VAL A 3 5.25 3.03 20.28
CA VAL A 3 6.61 3.55 20.47
C VAL A 3 7.33 3.62 19.12
N GLU A 4 8.36 4.47 19.01
CA GLU A 4 9.05 4.74 17.73
C GLU A 4 9.66 3.47 17.12
N SER A 5 10.11 2.53 17.97
CA SER A 5 10.66 1.25 17.48
C SER A 5 9.66 0.44 16.65
N THR A 6 8.35 0.57 16.91
CA THR A 6 7.31 -0.08 16.10
C THR A 6 7.28 0.45 14.67
N ILE A 7 7.55 1.75 14.48
CA ILE A 7 7.61 2.36 13.14
C ILE A 7 8.87 1.85 12.43
N THR A 8 10.01 1.86 13.13
CA THR A 8 11.27 1.32 12.61
C THR A 8 11.17 -0.17 12.24
N GLU A 9 10.41 -0.97 12.98
CA GLU A 9 10.15 -2.37 12.62
C GLU A 9 9.35 -2.49 11.31
N GLN A 10 8.34 -1.64 11.09
CA GLN A 10 7.60 -1.63 9.82
C GLN A 10 8.49 -1.24 8.65
N GLU A 11 9.34 -0.22 8.82
CA GLU A 11 10.30 0.21 7.79
C GLU A 11 11.26 -0.92 7.43
N LYS A 12 11.83 -1.62 8.43
CA LYS A 12 12.68 -2.79 8.18
C LYS A 12 11.98 -3.90 7.39
N TRP A 13 10.70 -4.16 7.69
CA TRP A 13 9.93 -5.15 6.94
C TRP A 13 9.63 -4.70 5.52
N ILE A 14 9.33 -3.41 5.31
CA ILE A 14 9.15 -2.84 3.97
C ILE A 14 10.43 -3.04 3.15
N ASP A 15 11.59 -2.66 3.69
CA ASP A 15 12.89 -2.79 3.02
C ASP A 15 13.18 -4.27 2.68
N THR A 16 12.97 -5.17 3.65
CA THR A 16 13.17 -6.62 3.45
C THR A 16 12.28 -7.18 2.34
N PHE A 17 11.03 -6.74 2.27
CA PHE A 17 10.10 -7.18 1.22
C PHE A 17 10.42 -6.56 -0.14
N GLU A 18 10.92 -5.33 -0.17
CA GLU A 18 11.30 -4.66 -1.41
C GLU A 18 12.50 -5.34 -2.09
N GLU A 19 13.50 -5.79 -1.33
CA GLU A 19 14.68 -6.51 -1.85
C GLU A 19 14.31 -7.79 -2.61
N GLY A 20 13.24 -8.46 -2.20
CA GLY A 20 12.75 -9.71 -2.81
C GLY A 20 11.83 -9.53 -4.01
N LEU A 21 11.51 -8.28 -4.40
CA LEU A 21 10.52 -7.98 -5.43
C LEU A 21 11.14 -7.23 -6.62
N PRO A 22 10.56 -7.38 -7.82
CA PRO A 22 10.92 -6.52 -8.94
C PRO A 22 10.71 -5.04 -8.59
N ALA A 23 11.57 -4.16 -9.11
CA ALA A 23 11.45 -2.73 -8.89
C ALA A 23 10.08 -2.20 -9.34
N LEU A 24 9.49 -1.32 -8.53
CA LEU A 24 8.19 -0.70 -8.83
C LEU A 24 8.36 0.37 -9.92
N THR A 25 8.17 -0.03 -11.18
CA THR A 25 8.32 0.89 -12.34
C THR A 25 7.02 1.53 -12.80
N ASN A 26 5.88 0.94 -12.45
CA ASN A 26 4.56 1.35 -12.88
C ASN A 26 3.56 1.35 -11.71
N PHE A 27 2.45 2.05 -11.89
CA PHE A 27 1.36 2.02 -10.91
C PHE A 27 0.73 0.62 -10.86
N ILE A 28 0.59 0.08 -9.65
CA ILE A 28 -0.08 -1.21 -9.40
C ILE A 28 -1.55 -0.96 -9.07
N LEU A 29 -2.43 -1.63 -9.80
CA LEU A 29 -3.84 -1.73 -9.51
C LEU A 29 -4.08 -2.77 -8.40
N PRO A 30 -5.04 -2.52 -7.48
CA PRO A 30 -5.42 -3.51 -6.48
C PRO A 30 -5.88 -4.82 -7.12
N GLY A 31 -5.15 -5.91 -6.90
CA GLY A 31 -5.50 -7.22 -7.45
C GLY A 31 -4.36 -8.23 -7.36
N GLY A 32 -4.33 -9.16 -8.30
CA GLY A 32 -3.42 -10.30 -8.34
C GLY A 32 -4.06 -11.53 -7.70
N SER A 33 -3.40 -12.11 -6.71
CA SER A 33 -3.91 -13.23 -5.92
C SER A 33 -5.05 -12.82 -4.97
N GLN A 34 -5.80 -13.79 -4.44
CA GLN A 34 -6.83 -13.52 -3.42
C GLN A 34 -6.23 -12.85 -2.17
N SER A 35 -5.07 -13.33 -1.71
CA SER A 35 -4.35 -12.77 -0.57
C SER A 35 -3.89 -11.33 -0.86
N GLY A 36 -3.29 -11.09 -2.03
CA GLY A 36 -2.86 -9.76 -2.46
C GLY A 36 -4.03 -8.77 -2.56
N ALA A 37 -5.17 -9.20 -3.11
CA ALA A 37 -6.38 -8.40 -3.20
C ALA A 37 -6.94 -8.03 -1.80
N LEU A 38 -6.98 -8.98 -0.86
CA LEU A 38 -7.41 -8.72 0.52
C LEU A 38 -6.47 -7.77 1.25
N LEU A 39 -5.15 -7.87 1.02
CA LEU A 39 -4.17 -6.94 1.57
C LEU A 39 -4.33 -5.53 1.01
N HIS A 40 -4.61 -5.40 -0.28
CA HIS A 40 -4.97 -4.11 -0.86
C HIS A 40 -6.28 -3.55 -0.29
N LEU A 41 -7.29 -4.40 -0.03
CA LEU A 41 -8.52 -3.97 0.66
C LEU A 41 -8.21 -3.45 2.07
N ALA A 42 -7.45 -4.19 2.86
CA ALA A 42 -7.00 -3.76 4.19
C ALA A 42 -6.25 -2.42 4.13
N ARG A 43 -5.40 -2.22 3.11
CA ARG A 43 -4.72 -0.94 2.85
C ARG A 43 -5.71 0.21 2.66
N THR A 44 -6.80 0.01 1.94
CA THR A 44 -7.83 1.07 1.78
C THR A 44 -8.53 1.42 3.09
N VAL A 45 -8.77 0.42 3.95
CA VAL A 45 -9.35 0.63 5.29
C VAL A 45 -8.36 1.39 6.17
N CYS A 46 -7.07 1.03 6.13
CA CYS A 46 -6.00 1.72 6.84
C CYS A 46 -5.89 3.20 6.41
N ARG A 47 -5.87 3.47 5.10
CA ARG A 47 -5.90 4.85 4.55
C ARG A 47 -7.16 5.61 4.91
N ARG A 48 -8.31 4.94 5.07
CA ARG A 48 -9.53 5.58 5.57
C ARG A 48 -9.39 5.97 7.04
N ALA A 49 -8.88 5.06 7.87
CA ALA A 49 -8.60 5.36 9.27
C ALA A 49 -7.59 6.52 9.42
N GLU A 50 -6.56 6.58 8.59
CA GLU A 50 -5.62 7.71 8.53
C GLU A 50 -6.34 9.04 8.35
N ARG A 51 -7.27 9.12 7.37
CA ARG A 51 -8.05 10.35 7.13
C ARG A 51 -8.93 10.74 8.33
N GLU A 52 -9.58 9.77 8.97
CA GLU A 52 -10.37 10.02 10.18
C GLU A 52 -9.50 10.53 11.33
N ILE A 53 -8.30 9.97 11.52
CA ILE A 53 -7.36 10.40 12.55
C ILE A 53 -6.84 11.82 12.26
N VAL A 54 -6.56 12.14 10.99
CA VAL A 54 -6.19 13.50 10.58
C VAL A 54 -7.33 14.47 10.88
N ALA A 55 -8.58 14.14 10.54
CA ALA A 55 -9.73 14.97 10.88
C ALA A 55 -9.88 15.15 12.40
N LEU A 56 -9.71 14.09 13.19
CA LEU A 56 -9.72 14.17 14.65
C LEU A 56 -8.62 15.09 15.18
N SER A 57 -7.40 15.01 14.62
CA SER A 57 -6.27 15.84 15.06
C SER A 57 -6.49 17.35 14.91
N GLN A 58 -7.44 17.76 14.07
CA GLN A 58 -7.83 19.17 13.92
C GLN A 58 -8.74 19.65 15.05
N THR A 59 -9.38 18.75 15.80
CA THR A 59 -10.39 19.06 16.82
C THR A 59 -10.02 18.58 18.22
N ALA A 60 -9.11 17.62 18.33
CA ALA A 60 -8.63 17.08 19.60
C ALA A 60 -7.14 16.70 19.53
N PRO A 61 -6.41 16.71 20.66
CA PRO A 61 -5.03 16.25 20.70
C PRO A 61 -4.91 14.78 20.28
N VAL A 62 -4.08 14.53 19.26
CA VAL A 62 -3.71 13.19 18.80
C VAL A 62 -2.20 13.06 18.90
N ARG A 63 -1.72 11.93 19.40
CA ARG A 63 -0.28 11.64 19.42
C ARG A 63 0.23 11.45 17.99
N GLU A 64 1.22 12.23 17.59
CA GLU A 64 1.83 12.21 16.24
C GLU A 64 2.25 10.79 15.80
N ILE A 65 2.72 9.99 16.75
CA ILE A 65 3.14 8.60 16.49
C ILE A 65 2.02 7.71 15.93
N VAL A 66 0.75 8.02 16.23
CA VAL A 66 -0.41 7.28 15.69
C VAL A 66 -0.54 7.53 14.19
N LEU A 67 -0.37 8.79 13.75
CA LEU A 67 -0.41 9.15 12.33
C LEU A 67 0.74 8.49 11.57
N LYS A 68 1.96 8.55 12.12
CA LYS A 68 3.14 7.88 11.52
C LYS A 68 2.94 6.37 11.39
N TYR A 69 2.43 5.74 12.45
CA TYR A 69 2.15 4.30 12.45
C TYR A 69 1.14 3.89 11.38
N VAL A 70 0.00 4.60 11.27
CA VAL A 70 -1.03 4.23 10.28
C VAL A 70 -0.55 4.49 8.85
N ASN A 71 0.22 5.56 8.63
CA ASN A 71 0.83 5.85 7.34
C ASN A 71 1.76 4.72 6.89
N ARG A 72 2.70 4.31 7.75
CA ARG A 72 3.66 3.21 7.47
C ARG A 72 3.00 1.85 7.38
N LEU A 73 1.96 1.59 8.19
CA LEU A 73 1.17 0.38 8.07
C LEU A 73 0.51 0.27 6.69
N SER A 74 0.06 1.38 6.11
CA SER A 74 -0.52 1.39 4.77
C SER A 74 0.49 1.05 3.67
N ASP A 75 1.76 1.46 3.85
CA ASP A 75 2.86 1.12 2.95
C ASP A 75 3.27 -0.36 3.10
N LEU A 76 3.35 -0.85 4.36
CA LEU A 76 3.62 -2.25 4.64
C LEU A 76 2.53 -3.17 4.06
N LEU A 77 1.25 -2.81 4.17
CA LEU A 77 0.14 -3.55 3.55
C LEU A 77 0.27 -3.58 2.02
N PHE A 78 0.80 -2.52 1.41
CA PHE A 78 1.10 -2.50 -0.02
C PHE A 78 2.24 -3.46 -0.37
N MET A 79 3.35 -3.48 0.38
CA MET A 79 4.44 -4.44 0.16
C MET A 79 4.01 -5.89 0.38
N MET A 80 3.28 -6.18 1.46
CA MET A 80 2.77 -7.52 1.71
C MET A 80 1.85 -8.00 0.59
N ALA A 81 1.06 -7.12 -0.03
CA ALA A 81 0.21 -7.50 -1.17
C ALA A 81 1.05 -8.01 -2.35
N ARG A 82 2.15 -7.32 -2.66
CA ARG A 82 3.09 -7.70 -3.72
C ARG A 82 3.84 -9.00 -3.38
N VAL A 83 4.30 -9.14 -2.14
CA VAL A 83 4.92 -10.39 -1.66
C VAL A 83 3.95 -11.57 -1.76
N ALA A 84 2.68 -11.37 -1.39
CA ALA A 84 1.66 -12.41 -1.49
C ALA A 84 1.40 -12.83 -2.95
N ASN A 85 1.37 -11.86 -3.87
CA ASN A 85 1.27 -12.14 -5.30
C ASN A 85 2.48 -12.95 -5.80
N ALA A 86 3.70 -12.49 -5.52
CA ALA A 86 4.94 -13.15 -5.90
C ALA A 86 5.04 -14.58 -5.33
N GLY A 87 4.69 -14.78 -4.05
CA GLY A 87 4.69 -16.09 -3.40
C GLY A 87 3.67 -17.08 -3.98
N MET A 88 2.64 -16.58 -4.68
CA MET A 88 1.67 -17.39 -5.42
C MET A 88 2.01 -17.51 -6.92
N GLY A 89 3.13 -16.95 -7.38
CA GLY A 89 3.51 -16.91 -8.80
C GLY A 89 2.56 -16.06 -9.67
N VAL A 90 1.87 -15.09 -9.07
CA VAL A 90 0.96 -14.17 -9.76
C VAL A 90 1.65 -12.82 -9.89
N ASP A 91 1.68 -12.26 -11.09
CA ASP A 91 2.24 -10.92 -11.31
C ASP A 91 1.33 -9.82 -10.73
N ASP A 92 1.95 -8.71 -10.30
CA ASP A 92 1.22 -7.51 -9.93
C ASP A 92 0.45 -6.93 -11.13
N VAL A 93 -0.78 -6.44 -10.89
CA VAL A 93 -1.63 -5.89 -11.95
C VAL A 93 -1.17 -4.47 -12.27
N LEU A 94 -0.35 -4.31 -13.30
CA LEU A 94 0.14 -3.00 -13.71
C LEU A 94 -0.94 -2.20 -14.45
N TRP A 95 -1.08 -0.92 -14.11
CA TRP A 95 -1.88 0.01 -14.90
C TRP A 95 -1.22 0.24 -16.26
N LYS A 96 -1.97 -0.03 -17.33
CA LYS A 96 -1.55 0.21 -18.71
C LYS A 96 -2.29 1.43 -19.24
N LYS A 97 -1.57 2.35 -19.89
CA LYS A 97 -2.17 3.50 -20.56
C LYS A 97 -3.12 2.99 -21.66
N PRO A 98 -4.38 3.43 -21.70
CA PRO A 98 -5.30 3.01 -22.75
C PRO A 98 -4.77 3.46 -24.12
N GLU A 99 -4.80 2.57 -25.11
CA GLU A 99 -4.47 2.92 -26.49
C GLU A 99 -5.42 4.02 -26.99
N LYS A 100 -4.89 5.01 -27.69
CA LYS A 100 -5.73 6.01 -28.36
C LYS A 100 -6.64 5.25 -29.33
N ARG A 101 -7.96 5.39 -29.17
CA ARG A 101 -8.92 4.95 -30.20
C ARG A 101 -8.46 5.55 -31.52
N LYS A 102 -8.14 4.70 -32.51
CA LYS A 102 -7.93 5.16 -33.87
C LYS A 102 -9.21 5.88 -34.30
N SER A 103 -9.07 7.13 -34.71
CA SER A 103 -10.18 7.85 -35.35
C SER A 103 -10.61 7.05 -36.58
N PRO A 104 -11.92 6.95 -36.89
CA PRO A 104 -12.39 6.16 -38.04
C PRO A 104 -11.85 6.63 -39.40
N ASP A 105 -11.32 7.86 -39.49
CA ASP A 105 -10.90 8.50 -40.73
C ASP A 105 -9.37 8.56 -40.92
N SER A 106 -8.66 7.45 -40.75
CA SER A 106 -7.23 7.33 -41.13
C SER A 106 -6.97 6.13 -42.03
#